data_AF-A0A1J7BQ33-F1
#
_entry.id   AF-A0A1J7BQ33-F1
#
_cell.length_a   1.000
_cell.length_b   1.000
_cell.length_c   1.000
_cell.angle_alpha   90.00
_cell.angle_beta   90.00
_cell.angle_gamma   90.00
#
_symmetry.space_group_name_H-M   'P 1'
#
loop_
_entity.id
_entity.type
_entity.pdbx_description
1 polymer ?
#
loop_
_entity_poly.entity_id
_entity_poly.type
_entity_poly.pdbx_seq_one_letter_code
_entity_poly.pdbx_strand_id
1 'polypeptide(L)'
;MQKVYKGFLVILINVVFINFSFGQKQSKNAYNQTDFDKNKIFNEVYSFWDKNQSNWFSVSKDSITSPCFVDARKYKGINNYGVTFRSKTYRNFHFIENLSMCFLKVEISKCTYNANNNIVDIEGFVSGNNDWGSNVFIKTKKEKKYIEIFLGEKTDTSRICYLGRTVNKDSVDVKINNKETNEFTALDTFPAFYFKKYAYSKILMAEKQPFKISGKVSKNTLLAFGSSYSEIFDIGAMIYNPEKNNRSKIIKRENYDCVPLITSNKLVADIKKEEAEKKEITYYTYTKNAENYILSRQFGKAKDEYNLLAQKYPVLFARDIHNAVRCAILSRDLKAAFSWSEKLAYKGIDLPYFNAKIFNGLRKNVEWKNFSIKYDSISKAAKAKWNLPLKKELDNLLNEDQAEYGLEKRKSQKVLYETTERVTDKLIDLLKREGFPSEEKIGSLVIKDTVLISFPDFNVLILHAIQKEPKNLKALNELLDKSGNNLEYDQKRNFNNTIGYGSCFRIYKGNLYNSKACSQNNSLEVRKISFKFNNPNGFIMDYGNYVIEANDSKDPKAVDDYYRDNYILVMKLTDDWEFYEKY
;
A
#
# COMPACT_ATOMS: atom_id res chain seq x y z
N MET A 1 9.84 85.47 -32.86
CA MET A 1 9.69 84.24 -33.70
C MET A 1 10.04 82.93 -32.99
N GLN A 2 11.08 82.85 -32.14
CA GLN A 2 11.48 81.59 -31.47
C GLN A 2 10.42 80.92 -30.58
N LYS A 3 9.53 81.69 -29.92
CA LYS A 3 8.46 81.11 -29.08
C LYS A 3 7.34 80.42 -29.87
N VAL A 4 7.09 80.86 -31.11
CA VAL A 4 6.04 80.28 -31.98
C VAL A 4 6.48 78.93 -32.55
N TYR A 5 7.77 78.81 -32.92
CA TYR A 5 8.34 77.55 -33.42
C TYR A 5 8.41 76.45 -32.35
N LYS A 6 8.67 76.78 -31.08
CA LYS A 6 8.67 75.79 -29.99
C LYS A 6 7.28 75.22 -29.71
N GLY A 7 6.23 76.04 -29.78
CA GLY A 7 4.85 75.58 -29.62
C GLY A 7 4.42 74.63 -30.72
N PHE A 8 4.73 74.97 -31.98
CA PHE A 8 4.43 74.11 -33.13
C PHE A 8 5.17 72.78 -33.09
N LEU A 9 6.44 72.77 -32.66
CA LEU A 9 7.24 71.55 -32.56
C LEU A 9 6.69 70.58 -31.50
N VAL A 10 6.23 71.08 -30.35
CA VAL A 10 5.63 70.25 -29.29
C VAL A 10 4.30 69.64 -29.75
N ILE A 11 3.49 70.38 -30.50
CA ILE A 11 2.23 69.85 -31.06
C ILE A 11 2.53 68.81 -32.13
N LEU A 12 3.50 69.04 -33.02
CA LEU A 12 3.87 68.06 -34.07
C LEU A 12 4.45 66.78 -33.48
N ILE A 13 5.31 66.90 -32.45
CA ILE A 13 5.84 65.74 -31.71
C ILE A 13 4.68 64.98 -31.06
N ASN A 14 3.72 65.64 -30.39
CA ASN A 14 2.58 64.93 -29.82
C ASN A 14 1.67 64.27 -30.88
N VAL A 15 1.43 64.90 -32.03
CA VAL A 15 0.64 64.29 -33.12
C VAL A 15 1.37 63.08 -33.74
N VAL A 16 2.69 63.13 -33.87
CA VAL A 16 3.49 62.00 -34.38
C VAL A 16 3.57 60.88 -33.33
N PHE A 17 3.72 61.18 -32.04
CA PHE A 17 3.77 60.17 -30.98
C PHE A 17 2.40 59.55 -30.67
N ILE A 18 1.29 60.29 -30.81
CA ILE A 18 -0.07 59.73 -30.71
C ILE A 18 -0.30 58.77 -31.88
N ASN A 19 0.11 59.11 -33.10
CA ASN A 19 -0.03 58.20 -34.24
C ASN A 19 0.91 56.98 -34.18
N PHE A 20 2.12 57.12 -33.61
CA PHE A 20 3.03 55.97 -33.41
C PHE A 20 2.58 55.05 -32.27
N SER A 21 1.93 55.58 -31.23
CA SER A 21 1.42 54.79 -30.11
C SER A 21 0.09 54.09 -30.43
N PHE A 22 -0.64 54.55 -31.45
CA PHE A 22 -1.82 53.90 -32.01
C PHE A 22 -1.54 53.12 -33.30
N GLY A 23 -0.27 52.87 -33.62
CA GLY A 23 0.11 51.83 -34.59
C GLY A 23 -0.40 50.49 -34.06
N GLN A 24 -1.66 50.18 -34.35
CA GLN A 24 -2.30 48.91 -34.03
C GLN A 24 -1.36 47.84 -34.57
N LYS A 25 -0.70 47.13 -33.65
CA LYS A 25 0.09 45.94 -33.93
C LYS A 25 -0.79 45.07 -34.82
N GLN A 26 -0.52 45.07 -36.13
CA GLN A 26 -1.42 44.49 -37.13
C GLN A 26 -1.70 43.06 -36.67
N SER A 27 -2.94 42.78 -36.27
CA SER A 27 -3.26 41.48 -35.73
C SER A 27 -2.97 40.45 -36.80
N LYS A 28 -2.21 39.42 -36.45
CA LYS A 28 -1.91 38.32 -37.35
C LYS A 28 -3.25 37.74 -37.86
N ASN A 29 -3.43 37.70 -39.19
CA ASN A 29 -4.68 37.23 -39.80
C ASN A 29 -4.73 35.71 -39.97
N ALA A 30 -3.59 35.02 -39.81
CA ALA A 30 -3.49 33.57 -39.97
C ALA A 30 -2.68 32.94 -38.83
N TYR A 31 -3.16 31.82 -38.29
CA TYR A 31 -2.51 31.08 -37.20
C TYR A 31 -2.25 29.64 -37.64
N ASN A 32 -1.18 29.06 -37.13
CA ASN A 32 -0.77 27.68 -37.42
C ASN A 32 -0.80 26.81 -36.15
N GLN A 33 -0.57 25.50 -36.28
CA GLN A 33 -0.55 24.57 -35.15
C GLN A 33 0.36 25.02 -33.99
N THR A 34 1.52 25.62 -34.29
CA THR A 34 2.45 26.08 -33.25
C THR A 34 1.87 27.20 -32.41
N ASP A 35 1.05 28.08 -32.99
CA ASP A 35 0.34 29.12 -32.24
C ASP A 35 -0.68 28.51 -31.25
N PHE A 36 -1.36 27.43 -31.65
CA PHE A 36 -2.28 26.67 -30.80
C PHE A 36 -1.55 25.93 -29.69
N ASP A 37 -0.46 25.23 -30.02
CA ASP A 37 0.35 24.48 -29.05
C ASP A 37 0.88 25.38 -27.93
N LYS A 38 1.28 26.62 -28.25
CA LYS A 38 1.69 27.64 -27.26
C LYS A 38 0.55 28.08 -26.35
N ASN A 39 -0.67 28.14 -26.88
CA ASN A 39 -1.86 28.60 -26.16
C ASN A 39 -2.71 27.45 -25.60
N LYS A 40 -2.14 26.25 -25.53
CA LYS A 40 -2.82 25.08 -25.01
C LYS A 40 -2.99 25.18 -23.49
N ILE A 41 -4.23 25.11 -23.01
CA ILE A 41 -4.55 25.11 -21.58
C ILE A 41 -4.22 23.72 -21.03
N PHE A 42 -3.36 23.70 -20.01
CA PHE A 42 -2.82 22.53 -19.29
C PHE A 42 -3.43 21.17 -19.70
N ASN A 43 -2.64 20.39 -20.43
CA ASN A 43 -2.93 18.98 -20.67
C ASN A 43 -3.19 18.32 -19.30
N GLU A 44 -4.11 17.36 -19.24
CA GLU A 44 -4.35 16.49 -18.07
C GLU A 44 -5.21 17.05 -16.93
N VAL A 45 -5.82 18.23 -17.12
CA VAL A 45 -6.64 18.84 -16.07
C VAL A 45 -8.10 18.48 -16.23
N TYR A 46 -8.65 18.70 -17.42
CA TYR A 46 -10.09 18.71 -17.61
C TYR A 46 -10.63 17.44 -18.26
N SER A 47 -11.55 16.80 -17.56
CA SER A 47 -12.42 15.74 -18.09
C SER A 47 -13.68 16.35 -18.69
N PHE A 48 -14.13 15.82 -19.82
CA PHE A 48 -15.40 16.21 -20.43
C PHE A 48 -16.54 15.37 -19.85
N TRP A 49 -17.50 16.04 -19.21
CA TRP A 49 -18.68 15.43 -18.62
C TRP A 49 -19.91 15.81 -19.45
N ASP A 50 -20.43 14.85 -20.20
CA ASP A 50 -21.67 14.97 -20.98
C ASP A 50 -22.90 14.60 -20.13
N LYS A 51 -24.06 15.19 -20.46
CA LYS A 51 -25.36 14.95 -19.85
C LYS A 51 -25.79 13.48 -19.88
N ASN A 52 -25.34 12.72 -20.89
CA ASN A 52 -25.70 11.32 -21.09
C ASN A 52 -24.65 10.32 -20.58
N GLN A 53 -23.45 10.79 -20.24
CA GLN A 53 -22.36 9.94 -19.76
C GLN A 53 -22.08 10.23 -18.28
N SER A 54 -22.69 9.44 -17.40
CA SER A 54 -21.94 8.62 -16.44
C SER A 54 -22.84 8.13 -15.30
N ASN A 55 -22.45 6.98 -14.74
CA ASN A 55 -22.91 6.50 -13.45
C ASN A 55 -22.47 7.39 -12.28
N TRP A 56 -22.01 8.63 -12.50
CA TRP A 56 -21.44 9.53 -11.50
C TRP A 56 -22.31 10.78 -11.30
N PHE A 57 -23.40 10.91 -12.06
CA PHE A 57 -24.28 12.08 -12.06
C PHE A 57 -25.74 11.74 -11.81
N SER A 58 -26.42 12.68 -11.18
CA SER A 58 -27.87 12.70 -11.07
C SER A 58 -28.44 13.80 -11.93
N VAL A 59 -29.08 13.40 -13.03
CA VAL A 59 -29.78 14.32 -13.94
C VAL A 59 -30.90 15.09 -13.22
N SER A 60 -31.42 14.58 -12.09
CA SER A 60 -32.56 15.19 -11.41
C SER A 60 -32.23 16.27 -10.38
N LYS A 61 -30.96 16.41 -9.95
CA LYS A 61 -30.57 17.38 -8.90
C LYS A 61 -29.66 18.51 -9.36
N ASP A 62 -29.01 18.38 -10.52
CA ASP A 62 -28.15 19.43 -11.05
C ASP A 62 -28.96 20.44 -11.88
N SER A 63 -28.86 21.72 -11.52
CA SER A 63 -29.49 22.82 -12.28
C SER A 63 -28.80 23.11 -13.61
N ILE A 64 -27.53 22.70 -13.77
CA ILE A 64 -26.76 22.93 -14.98
C ILE A 64 -26.82 21.68 -15.87
N THR A 65 -27.61 21.76 -16.93
CA THR A 65 -27.80 20.66 -17.90
C THR A 65 -26.79 20.65 -19.05
N SER A 66 -25.95 21.69 -19.15
CA SER A 66 -24.95 21.82 -20.20
C SER A 66 -23.73 20.93 -19.95
N PRO A 67 -23.12 20.38 -21.02
CA PRO A 67 -21.82 19.71 -20.94
C PRO A 67 -20.77 20.60 -20.27
N CYS A 68 -19.88 19.99 -19.50
CA CYS A 68 -18.88 20.73 -18.72
C CYS A 68 -17.51 20.07 -18.74
N PHE A 69 -16.51 20.89 -18.47
CA PHE A 69 -15.10 20.53 -18.43
C PHE A 69 -14.65 20.61 -16.98
N VAL A 70 -14.35 19.47 -16.35
CA VAL A 70 -14.18 19.32 -14.91
C VAL A 70 -12.73 19.00 -14.56
N ASP A 71 -12.14 19.73 -13.62
CA ASP A 71 -10.80 19.47 -13.09
C ASP A 71 -10.82 18.22 -12.19
N ALA A 72 -10.53 17.07 -12.79
CA ALA A 72 -10.63 15.77 -12.13
C ALA A 72 -9.34 15.35 -11.40
N ARG A 73 -8.31 16.20 -11.34
CA ARG A 73 -7.00 15.84 -10.75
C ARG A 73 -7.06 15.46 -9.28
N LYS A 74 -8.07 15.96 -8.56
CA LYS A 74 -8.28 15.68 -7.14
C LYS A 74 -9.17 14.45 -6.89
N TYR A 75 -9.65 13.80 -7.95
CA TYR A 75 -10.50 12.62 -7.80
C TYR A 75 -9.72 11.45 -7.19
N LYS A 76 -10.24 10.87 -6.11
CA LYS A 76 -9.53 9.85 -5.32
C LYS A 76 -9.98 8.41 -5.60
N GLY A 77 -11.10 8.21 -6.29
CA GLY A 77 -11.76 6.90 -6.40
C GLY A 77 -12.79 6.67 -5.31
N ILE A 78 -13.86 5.93 -5.62
CA ILE A 78 -15.04 5.75 -4.76
C ILE A 78 -14.67 5.21 -3.38
N ASN A 79 -13.83 4.17 -3.32
CA ASN A 79 -13.39 3.58 -2.05
C ASN A 79 -12.64 4.57 -1.16
N ASN A 80 -11.86 5.48 -1.75
CA ASN A 80 -11.04 6.44 -1.03
C ASN A 80 -11.83 7.62 -0.46
N TYR A 81 -13.13 7.73 -0.79
CA TYR A 81 -14.08 8.63 -0.12
C TYR A 81 -14.74 8.01 1.12
N GLY A 82 -14.30 6.83 1.56
CA GLY A 82 -14.87 6.13 2.73
C GLY A 82 -16.17 5.38 2.41
N VAL A 83 -16.40 5.10 1.13
CA VAL A 83 -17.53 4.27 0.68
C VAL A 83 -17.17 2.80 0.92
N THR A 84 -18.09 2.08 1.55
CA THR A 84 -18.00 0.65 1.79
C THR A 84 -19.18 -0.07 1.15
N PHE A 85 -18.92 -1.28 0.68
CA PHE A 85 -19.91 -2.11 0.02
C PHE A 85 -20.08 -3.43 0.80
N ARG A 86 -21.32 -3.87 0.97
CA ARG A 86 -21.65 -5.16 1.63
C ARG A 86 -22.68 -5.92 0.82
N SER A 87 -22.49 -7.22 0.63
CA SER A 87 -23.44 -8.05 -0.10
C SER A 87 -24.68 -8.29 0.77
N LYS A 88 -25.87 -7.96 0.24
CA LYS A 88 -27.16 -8.32 0.86
C LYS A 88 -27.44 -9.82 0.73
N THR A 89 -26.87 -10.44 -0.31
CA THR A 89 -27.07 -11.85 -0.65
C THR A 89 -26.01 -12.77 -0.04
N TYR A 90 -25.08 -12.22 0.76
CA TYR A 90 -23.92 -12.92 1.34
C TYR A 90 -22.97 -13.57 0.31
N ARG A 91 -23.13 -13.27 -0.98
CA ARG A 91 -22.19 -13.68 -2.03
C ARG A 91 -20.97 -12.76 -2.01
N ASN A 92 -19.79 -13.36 -2.18
CA ASN A 92 -18.55 -12.61 -2.37
C ASN A 92 -18.63 -11.82 -3.69
N PHE A 93 -18.25 -10.54 -3.63
CA PHE A 93 -18.06 -9.71 -4.81
C PHE A 93 -16.87 -8.79 -4.58
N HIS A 94 -16.32 -8.28 -5.68
CA HIS A 94 -15.25 -7.30 -5.67
C HIS A 94 -15.72 -6.07 -6.42
N PHE A 95 -15.73 -4.92 -5.74
CA PHE A 95 -15.83 -3.64 -6.41
C PHE A 95 -14.44 -3.29 -6.96
N ILE A 96 -14.34 -3.06 -8.26
CA ILE A 96 -13.09 -2.71 -8.95
C ILE A 96 -13.36 -1.47 -9.78
N GLU A 97 -12.71 -0.39 -9.41
CA GLU A 97 -12.65 0.84 -10.18
C GLU A 97 -11.35 0.91 -10.97
N ASN A 98 -11.49 1.16 -12.27
CA ASN A 98 -10.40 1.54 -13.15
C ASN A 98 -10.80 2.83 -13.86
N LEU A 99 -9.98 3.87 -13.73
CA LEU A 99 -10.20 5.17 -14.39
C LEU A 99 -8.96 5.51 -15.18
N SER A 100 -9.15 5.89 -16.45
CA SER A 100 -8.06 6.32 -17.33
C SER A 100 -8.43 7.60 -18.06
N MET A 101 -7.43 8.41 -18.33
CA MET A 101 -7.51 9.67 -19.05
C MET A 101 -7.06 9.46 -20.49
N CYS A 102 -7.99 9.51 -21.44
CA CYS A 102 -7.71 9.28 -22.86
C CYS A 102 -7.62 10.60 -23.63
N PHE A 103 -6.47 10.86 -24.25
CA PHE A 103 -6.23 12.14 -24.91
C PHE A 103 -6.74 12.18 -26.35
N LEU A 104 -7.17 13.36 -26.76
CA LEU A 104 -7.42 13.69 -28.17
C LEU A 104 -6.16 14.29 -28.77
N LYS A 105 -5.96 14.08 -30.06
CA LYS A 105 -4.96 14.79 -30.87
C LYS A 105 -5.68 15.67 -31.86
N VAL A 106 -5.44 16.97 -31.77
CA VAL A 106 -6.00 18.00 -32.64
C VAL A 106 -4.89 18.56 -33.53
N GLU A 107 -5.10 18.49 -34.85
CA GLU A 107 -4.23 19.02 -35.90
C GLU A 107 -4.96 20.17 -36.62
N ILE A 108 -4.50 21.40 -36.45
CA ILE A 108 -5.03 22.60 -37.10
C ILE A 108 -4.39 22.75 -38.48
N SER A 109 -5.19 22.65 -39.53
CA SER A 109 -4.74 22.84 -40.91
C SER A 109 -4.86 24.29 -41.35
N LYS A 110 -5.88 25.01 -40.87
CA LYS A 110 -6.15 26.40 -41.24
C LYS A 110 -6.84 27.13 -40.09
N CYS A 111 -6.35 28.33 -39.78
CA CYS A 111 -7.00 29.25 -38.86
C CYS A 111 -6.87 30.67 -39.40
N THR A 112 -8.00 31.31 -39.72
CA THR A 112 -8.04 32.70 -40.21
C THR A 112 -8.86 33.56 -39.26
N TYR A 113 -8.34 34.73 -38.92
CA TYR A 113 -9.01 35.71 -38.05
C TYR A 113 -9.32 36.97 -38.84
N ASN A 114 -10.58 37.42 -38.75
CA ASN A 114 -11.04 38.66 -39.33
C ASN A 114 -11.25 39.70 -38.23
N ALA A 115 -10.35 40.69 -38.17
CA ALA A 115 -10.37 41.73 -37.16
C ALA A 115 -11.60 42.66 -37.25
N ASN A 116 -12.23 42.79 -38.43
CA ASN A 116 -13.35 43.71 -38.63
C ASN A 116 -14.62 43.24 -37.92
N ASN A 117 -14.81 41.93 -37.82
CA ASN A 117 -16.00 41.33 -37.21
C ASN A 117 -15.69 40.41 -36.01
N ASN A 118 -14.41 40.32 -35.64
CA ASN A 118 -13.89 39.42 -34.61
C ASN A 118 -14.31 37.96 -34.81
N ILE A 119 -14.35 37.47 -36.06
CA ILE A 119 -14.67 36.08 -36.37
C ILE A 119 -13.38 35.31 -36.64
N VAL A 120 -13.29 34.11 -36.08
CA VAL A 120 -12.25 33.13 -36.43
C VAL A 120 -12.88 31.95 -37.16
N ASP A 121 -12.23 31.49 -38.22
CA ASP A 121 -12.55 30.26 -38.94
C ASP A 121 -11.42 29.25 -38.71
N ILE A 122 -11.75 28.09 -38.15
CA ILE A 122 -10.78 27.05 -37.79
C ILE A 122 -11.17 25.74 -38.48
N GLU A 123 -10.21 25.15 -39.18
CA GLU A 123 -10.31 23.85 -39.84
C GLU A 123 -9.14 22.97 -39.41
N GLY A 124 -9.39 21.67 -39.33
CA GLY A 124 -8.37 20.72 -38.90
C GLY A 124 -8.86 19.29 -38.86
N PHE A 125 -8.10 18.46 -38.17
CA PHE A 125 -8.42 17.07 -37.89
C PHE A 125 -8.36 16.82 -36.39
N VAL A 126 -9.24 15.96 -35.90
CA VAL A 126 -9.14 15.41 -34.56
C VAL A 126 -9.12 13.89 -34.63
N SER A 127 -8.32 13.30 -33.75
CA SER A 127 -8.15 11.86 -33.62
C SER A 127 -8.21 11.49 -32.14
N GLY A 128 -8.72 10.29 -31.86
CA GLY A 128 -8.84 9.76 -30.52
C GLY A 128 -8.72 8.25 -30.53
N ASN A 129 -8.22 7.66 -29.44
CA ASN A 129 -8.17 6.21 -29.31
C ASN A 129 -9.60 5.65 -29.26
N ASN A 130 -9.91 4.54 -29.93
CA ASN A 130 -11.22 3.89 -29.85
C ASN A 130 -11.39 3.03 -28.59
N ASP A 131 -10.30 2.75 -27.88
CA ASP A 131 -10.21 1.71 -26.85
C ASP A 131 -10.48 2.23 -25.44
N TRP A 132 -11.42 3.16 -25.29
CA TRP A 132 -11.67 3.70 -23.95
C TRP A 132 -12.43 2.70 -23.13
N GLY A 133 -11.80 2.28 -22.04
CA GLY A 133 -12.46 2.02 -20.78
C GLY A 133 -13.62 1.03 -20.82
N SER A 134 -13.76 0.23 -21.89
CA SER A 134 -14.50 -1.01 -21.77
C SER A 134 -13.69 -1.79 -20.76
N ASN A 135 -14.19 -1.89 -19.53
CA ASN A 135 -13.87 -3.01 -18.68
C ASN A 135 -13.88 -4.22 -19.62
N VAL A 136 -12.71 -4.77 -19.93
CA VAL A 136 -12.54 -5.83 -20.94
C VAL A 136 -13.46 -7.04 -20.63
N PHE A 137 -13.96 -7.08 -19.39
CA PHE A 137 -14.93 -8.04 -18.86
C PHE A 137 -16.39 -7.84 -19.27
N ILE A 138 -16.83 -6.68 -19.79
CA ILE A 138 -18.24 -6.46 -20.18
C ILE A 138 -18.29 -5.97 -21.63
N LYS A 139 -18.45 -6.93 -22.56
CA LYS A 139 -18.72 -6.66 -23.98
C LYS A 139 -20.15 -6.14 -24.15
N THR A 140 -20.41 -4.88 -23.80
CA THR A 140 -21.63 -4.19 -24.27
C THR A 140 -21.44 -3.73 -25.71
N LYS A 141 -22.55 -3.60 -26.44
CA LYS A 141 -22.60 -3.07 -27.81
C LYS A 141 -21.86 -1.73 -27.85
N LYS A 142 -20.83 -1.59 -28.70
CA LYS A 142 -20.03 -0.36 -28.79
C LYS A 142 -20.95 0.83 -29.09
N GLU A 143 -21.18 1.68 -28.09
CA GLU A 143 -21.90 2.94 -28.28
C GLU A 143 -21.09 3.84 -29.22
N LYS A 144 -21.80 4.53 -30.14
CA LYS A 144 -21.17 5.53 -31.00
C LYS A 144 -20.67 6.68 -30.12
N LYS A 145 -19.34 6.86 -30.07
CA LYS A 145 -18.72 7.99 -29.36
C LYS A 145 -18.62 9.18 -30.31
N TYR A 146 -18.85 10.37 -29.76
CA TYR A 146 -18.76 11.63 -30.47
C TYR A 146 -17.71 12.52 -29.83
N ILE A 147 -17.09 13.38 -30.63
CA ILE A 147 -16.26 14.49 -30.17
C ILE A 147 -17.09 15.76 -30.32
N GLU A 148 -17.25 16.46 -29.20
CA GLU A 148 -17.95 17.74 -29.12
C GLU A 148 -16.93 18.88 -29.17
N ILE A 149 -17.18 19.86 -30.03
CA ILE A 149 -16.27 20.97 -30.30
C ILE A 149 -17.00 22.27 -29.97
N PHE A 150 -16.38 23.06 -29.10
CA PHE A 150 -16.93 24.31 -28.59
C PHE A 150 -15.97 25.45 -28.89
N LEU A 151 -16.51 26.57 -29.40
CA LEU A 151 -15.76 27.81 -29.56
C LEU A 151 -16.58 28.95 -28.94
N GLY A 152 -16.14 29.47 -27.79
CA GLY A 152 -16.87 30.52 -27.09
C GLY A 152 -16.23 30.95 -25.78
N GLU A 153 -16.92 31.80 -25.03
CA GLU A 153 -16.43 32.24 -23.72
C GLU A 153 -16.75 31.20 -22.64
N LYS A 154 -15.74 30.86 -21.84
CA LYS A 154 -15.95 29.97 -20.69
C LYS A 154 -16.70 30.68 -19.56
N THR A 155 -17.55 29.93 -18.88
CA THR A 155 -18.19 30.30 -17.62
C THR A 155 -17.74 29.32 -16.56
N ASP A 156 -16.98 29.80 -15.58
CA ASP A 156 -16.52 28.99 -14.46
C ASP A 156 -17.69 28.57 -13.57
N THR A 157 -17.59 27.36 -13.02
CA THR A 157 -18.59 26.74 -12.16
C THR A 157 -17.93 25.69 -11.28
N SER A 158 -18.74 24.96 -10.51
CA SER A 158 -18.31 23.75 -9.83
C SER A 158 -19.24 22.61 -10.19
N ARG A 159 -18.72 21.38 -10.12
CA ARG A 159 -19.49 20.17 -10.36
C ARG A 159 -19.35 19.21 -9.20
N ILE A 160 -20.48 18.70 -8.75
CA ILE A 160 -20.53 17.72 -7.68
C ILE A 160 -20.31 16.34 -8.30
N CYS A 161 -19.42 15.56 -7.70
CA CYS A 161 -19.30 14.14 -8.01
C CYS A 161 -20.20 13.36 -7.05
N TYR A 162 -21.15 12.62 -7.59
CA TYR A 162 -22.04 11.79 -6.80
C TYR A 162 -21.55 10.35 -6.77
N LEU A 163 -22.01 9.58 -5.78
CA LEU A 163 -21.80 8.13 -5.73
C LEU A 163 -22.37 7.45 -6.97
N GLY A 164 -23.52 7.90 -7.43
CA GLY A 164 -24.22 7.39 -8.60
C GLY A 164 -24.55 5.89 -8.55
N ARG A 165 -24.88 5.29 -9.69
CA ARG A 165 -25.33 3.89 -9.79
C ARG A 165 -24.14 2.93 -9.93
N THR A 166 -23.35 2.81 -8.87
CA THR A 166 -22.10 2.02 -8.86
C THR A 166 -22.32 0.52 -8.72
N VAL A 167 -23.40 0.11 -8.06
CA VAL A 167 -23.74 -1.31 -7.81
C VAL A 167 -25.25 -1.53 -7.88
N ASN A 168 -25.67 -2.79 -8.08
CA ASN A 168 -27.07 -3.16 -7.95
C ASN A 168 -27.49 -3.14 -6.47
N LYS A 169 -28.27 -2.13 -6.09
CA LYS A 169 -28.77 -1.91 -4.73
C LYS A 169 -29.66 -3.03 -4.18
N ASP A 170 -30.26 -3.84 -5.03
CA ASP A 170 -31.04 -5.00 -4.60
C ASP A 170 -30.13 -6.09 -4.04
N SER A 171 -28.87 -6.10 -4.47
CA SER A 171 -27.87 -7.13 -4.10
C SER A 171 -26.74 -6.63 -3.21
N VAL A 172 -26.49 -5.31 -3.15
CA VAL A 172 -25.37 -4.70 -2.45
C VAL A 172 -25.83 -3.48 -1.64
N ASP A 173 -25.55 -3.51 -0.34
CA ASP A 173 -25.61 -2.34 0.55
C ASP A 173 -24.41 -1.44 0.31
N VAL A 174 -24.66 -0.13 0.24
CA VAL A 174 -23.60 0.88 0.14
C VAL A 174 -23.72 1.81 1.34
N LYS A 175 -22.58 2.06 2.01
CA LYS A 175 -22.49 2.98 3.14
C LYS A 175 -21.33 3.95 2.93
N ILE A 176 -21.48 5.19 3.38
CA ILE A 176 -20.38 6.15 3.49
C ILE A 176 -20.21 6.50 4.95
N ASN A 177 -19.00 6.33 5.50
CA ASN A 177 -18.75 6.56 6.93
C ASN A 177 -19.78 5.86 7.84
N ASN A 178 -20.10 4.60 7.52
CA ASN A 178 -21.11 3.75 8.17
C ASN A 178 -22.58 4.21 8.10
N LYS A 179 -22.89 5.27 7.36
CA LYS A 179 -24.27 5.75 7.14
C LYS A 179 -24.82 5.24 5.82
N GLU A 180 -26.11 4.89 5.80
CA GLU A 180 -26.80 4.54 4.56
C GLU A 180 -26.76 5.71 3.58
N THR A 181 -26.58 5.38 2.32
CA THR A 181 -26.38 6.35 1.24
C THR A 181 -27.18 5.95 0.01
N ASN A 182 -27.35 6.89 -0.91
CA ASN A 182 -27.98 6.66 -2.20
C ASN A 182 -27.09 7.20 -3.33
N GLU A 183 -27.51 6.96 -4.56
CA GLU A 183 -26.80 7.39 -5.77
C GLU A 183 -26.64 8.93 -5.84
N PHE A 184 -27.38 9.68 -5.03
CA PHE A 184 -27.37 11.13 -4.97
C PHE A 184 -26.48 11.69 -3.85
N THR A 185 -25.72 10.84 -3.17
CA THR A 185 -24.81 11.29 -2.13
C THR A 185 -23.58 11.92 -2.76
N ALA A 186 -23.30 13.16 -2.40
CA ALA A 186 -22.12 13.89 -2.87
C ALA A 186 -20.86 13.28 -2.25
N LEU A 187 -19.89 12.93 -3.10
CA LEU A 187 -18.57 12.44 -2.70
C LEU A 187 -17.57 13.60 -2.64
N ASP A 188 -17.63 14.52 -3.60
CA ASP A 188 -16.70 15.64 -3.73
C ASP A 188 -17.27 16.77 -4.60
N THR A 189 -16.60 17.92 -4.63
CA THR A 189 -16.92 19.05 -5.52
C THR A 189 -15.67 19.52 -6.26
N PHE A 190 -15.76 19.56 -7.58
CA PHE A 190 -14.65 19.87 -8.48
C PHE A 190 -14.84 21.23 -9.17
N PRO A 191 -13.77 22.01 -9.35
CA PRO A 191 -13.79 23.15 -10.25
C PRO A 191 -14.14 22.71 -11.68
N ALA A 192 -14.98 23.48 -12.36
CA ALA A 192 -15.41 23.16 -13.71
C ALA A 192 -15.68 24.43 -14.52
N PHE A 193 -15.89 24.28 -15.83
CA PHE A 193 -16.46 25.34 -16.65
C PHE A 193 -17.35 24.79 -17.76
N TYR A 194 -18.20 25.65 -18.31
CA TYR A 194 -19.03 25.35 -19.48
C TYR A 194 -19.11 26.59 -20.39
N PHE A 195 -19.75 26.45 -21.55
CA PHE A 195 -19.95 27.56 -22.48
C PHE A 195 -21.41 28.02 -22.47
N LYS A 196 -21.66 29.32 -22.30
CA LYS A 196 -23.02 29.92 -22.38
C LYS A 196 -23.39 30.34 -23.80
N LYS A 197 -22.47 31.00 -24.49
CA LYS A 197 -22.61 31.47 -25.88
C LYS A 197 -21.41 30.95 -26.66
N TYR A 198 -21.67 30.03 -27.58
CA TYR A 198 -20.62 29.32 -28.31
C TYR A 198 -21.09 28.88 -29.69
N ALA A 199 -20.15 28.75 -30.62
CA ALA A 199 -20.31 27.90 -31.78
C ALA A 199 -20.07 26.45 -31.38
N TYR A 200 -20.84 25.54 -31.97
CA TYR A 200 -20.85 24.12 -31.63
C TYR A 200 -20.71 23.26 -32.88
N SER A 201 -19.92 22.20 -32.78
CA SER A 201 -19.87 21.14 -33.77
C SER A 201 -19.76 19.79 -33.07
N LYS A 202 -20.33 18.76 -33.70
CA LYS A 202 -20.33 17.39 -33.18
C LYS A 202 -19.93 16.45 -34.30
N ILE A 203 -18.90 15.66 -34.07
CA ILE A 203 -18.37 14.72 -35.06
C ILE A 203 -18.29 13.32 -34.47
N LEU A 204 -18.47 12.30 -35.32
CA LEU A 204 -18.34 10.90 -34.91
C LEU A 204 -16.86 10.60 -34.65
N MET A 205 -16.53 9.93 -33.56
CA MET A 205 -15.14 9.59 -33.24
C MET A 205 -14.61 8.52 -34.21
N ALA A 206 -13.45 8.77 -34.82
CA ALA A 206 -12.69 7.79 -35.59
C ALA A 206 -11.19 8.10 -35.51
N GLU A 207 -10.35 7.27 -36.16
CA GLU A 207 -8.89 7.42 -36.13
C GLU A 207 -8.41 8.80 -36.59
N LYS A 208 -9.10 9.43 -37.55
CA LYS A 208 -8.85 10.81 -37.98
C LYS A 208 -10.11 11.38 -38.61
N GLN A 209 -10.62 12.49 -38.08
CA GLN A 209 -11.86 13.11 -38.52
C GLN A 209 -11.69 14.60 -38.77
N PRO A 210 -12.08 15.11 -39.95
CA PRO A 210 -12.00 16.51 -40.23
C PRO A 210 -13.03 17.27 -39.38
N PHE A 211 -12.68 18.48 -38.97
CA PHE A 211 -13.62 19.39 -38.32
C PHE A 211 -13.48 20.80 -38.89
N LYS A 212 -14.57 21.55 -38.80
CA LYS A 212 -14.64 22.98 -39.10
C LYS A 212 -15.52 23.67 -38.07
N ILE A 213 -15.05 24.79 -37.55
CA ILE A 213 -15.80 25.62 -36.60
C ILE A 213 -15.49 27.09 -36.84
N SER A 214 -16.53 27.93 -36.75
CA SER A 214 -16.43 29.37 -36.94
C SER A 214 -17.25 30.08 -35.88
N GLY A 215 -16.74 31.19 -35.35
CA GLY A 215 -17.42 31.93 -34.30
C GLY A 215 -16.75 33.24 -33.93
N LYS A 216 -17.51 34.08 -33.22
CA LYS A 216 -16.99 35.32 -32.65
C LYS A 216 -16.01 35.02 -31.51
N VAL A 217 -14.89 35.72 -31.50
CA VAL A 217 -13.85 35.61 -30.48
C VAL A 217 -13.74 36.90 -29.66
N SER A 218 -13.35 36.73 -28.41
CA SER A 218 -12.98 37.79 -27.47
C SER A 218 -11.71 37.35 -26.73
N LYS A 219 -11.18 38.23 -25.88
CA LYS A 219 -10.03 37.92 -25.01
C LYS A 219 -10.24 36.71 -24.07
N ASN A 220 -11.48 36.26 -23.90
CA ASN A 220 -11.86 35.15 -23.01
C ASN A 220 -12.34 33.91 -23.77
N THR A 221 -12.22 33.89 -25.10
CA THR A 221 -12.70 32.77 -25.91
C THR A 221 -11.75 31.59 -25.86
N LEU A 222 -12.31 30.39 -25.65
CA LEU A 222 -11.61 29.12 -25.72
C LEU A 222 -12.13 28.30 -26.90
N LEU A 223 -11.26 27.46 -27.45
CA LEU A 223 -11.61 26.32 -28.29
C LEU A 223 -11.43 25.06 -27.45
N ALA A 224 -12.48 24.24 -27.30
CA ALA A 224 -12.43 23.02 -26.51
C ALA A 224 -13.01 21.84 -27.28
N PHE A 225 -12.33 20.71 -27.21
CA PHE A 225 -12.77 19.42 -27.72
C PHE A 225 -13.06 18.52 -26.52
N GLY A 226 -14.21 17.86 -26.50
CA GLY A 226 -14.65 17.02 -25.40
C GLY A 226 -15.23 15.70 -25.87
N SER A 227 -14.83 14.61 -25.22
CA SER A 227 -15.48 13.30 -25.43
C SER A 227 -15.41 12.41 -24.18
N SER A 228 -14.30 12.47 -23.41
CA SER A 228 -14.14 11.99 -22.01
C SER A 228 -13.07 12.79 -21.30
N TYR A 229 -11.98 13.08 -22.03
CA TYR A 229 -11.02 14.10 -21.69
C TYR A 229 -10.98 15.17 -22.76
N SER A 230 -10.40 16.31 -22.37
CA SER A 230 -10.55 17.53 -23.11
C SER A 230 -9.24 18.05 -23.66
N GLU A 231 -9.29 18.53 -24.90
CA GLU A 231 -8.22 19.31 -25.51
C GLU A 231 -8.69 20.77 -25.59
N ILE A 232 -7.97 21.70 -24.97
CA ILE A 232 -8.45 23.09 -24.81
C ILE A 232 -7.35 24.08 -25.21
N PHE A 233 -7.72 25.09 -26.00
CA PHE A 233 -6.85 26.17 -26.48
C PHE A 233 -7.41 27.54 -26.10
N ASP A 234 -6.55 28.43 -25.60
CA ASP A 234 -6.88 29.82 -25.25
C ASP A 234 -6.78 30.72 -26.49
N ILE A 235 -7.84 30.70 -27.31
CA ILE A 235 -7.93 31.47 -28.56
C ILE A 235 -7.90 32.97 -28.30
N GLY A 236 -8.54 33.41 -27.21
CA GLY A 236 -8.55 34.81 -26.81
C GLY A 236 -7.16 35.34 -26.49
N ALA A 237 -6.36 34.58 -25.74
CA ALA A 237 -4.96 34.91 -25.52
C ALA A 237 -4.16 34.87 -26.82
N MET A 238 -4.33 33.83 -27.64
CA MET A 238 -3.61 33.69 -28.90
C MET A 238 -3.75 34.92 -29.82
N ILE A 239 -4.96 35.50 -29.89
CA ILE A 239 -5.27 36.63 -30.77
C ILE A 239 -4.99 37.98 -30.11
N TYR A 240 -5.45 38.17 -28.86
CA TYR A 240 -5.47 39.48 -28.21
C TYR A 240 -4.35 39.70 -27.19
N ASN A 241 -3.72 38.64 -26.69
CA ASN A 241 -2.63 38.72 -25.71
C ASN A 241 -1.64 37.54 -25.87
N PRO A 242 -0.90 37.48 -27.00
CA PRO A 242 -0.07 36.32 -27.34
C PRO A 242 1.07 36.07 -26.34
N GLU A 243 1.41 37.07 -25.52
CA GLU A 243 2.46 36.97 -24.50
C GLU A 243 1.98 36.26 -23.23
N LYS A 244 0.66 36.19 -22.98
CA LYS A 244 0.07 35.58 -21.76
C LYS A 244 0.51 34.13 -21.54
N ASN A 245 0.65 33.36 -22.61
CA ASN A 245 0.89 31.92 -22.56
C ASN A 245 2.28 31.53 -23.09
N ASN A 246 3.27 32.43 -23.06
CA ASN A 246 4.64 32.14 -23.46
C ASN A 246 5.31 31.11 -22.54
N ARG A 247 5.01 29.82 -22.75
CA ARG A 247 5.67 28.71 -22.09
C ARG A 247 7.03 28.49 -22.75
N SER A 248 8.08 28.38 -21.94
CA SER A 248 9.46 28.15 -22.38
C SER A 248 9.69 26.76 -23.01
N LYS A 249 8.75 25.81 -22.82
CA LYS A 249 8.86 24.45 -23.36
C LYS A 249 7.51 23.93 -23.86
N ILE A 250 7.41 23.71 -25.17
CA ILE A 250 6.29 23.00 -25.79
C ILE A 250 6.57 21.50 -25.64
N ILE A 251 5.79 20.80 -24.82
CA ILE A 251 5.91 19.35 -24.69
C ILE A 251 5.11 18.72 -25.83
N LYS A 252 5.79 18.31 -26.90
CA LYS A 252 5.21 17.46 -27.94
C LYS A 252 5.04 16.05 -27.36
N ARG A 253 3.83 15.48 -27.47
CA ARG A 253 3.58 14.08 -27.12
C ARG A 253 3.65 13.22 -28.36
N GLU A 254 4.38 12.11 -28.24
CA GLU A 254 4.52 11.11 -29.30
C GLU A 254 3.45 10.01 -29.22
N ASN A 255 2.94 9.68 -28.01
CA ASN A 255 1.89 8.67 -27.81
C ASN A 255 0.60 9.26 -27.20
N TYR A 256 -0.54 8.84 -27.76
CA TYR A 256 -1.90 9.31 -27.45
C TYR A 256 -2.70 8.31 -26.61
N ASP A 257 -2.00 7.40 -25.93
CA ASP A 257 -2.63 6.35 -25.12
C ASP A 257 -3.23 6.92 -23.84
N CYS A 258 -4.25 6.22 -23.35
CA CYS A 258 -4.88 6.59 -22.10
C CYS A 258 -3.87 6.45 -20.95
N VAL A 259 -3.81 7.46 -20.08
CA VAL A 259 -3.01 7.40 -18.86
C VAL A 259 -3.92 6.91 -17.72
N PRO A 260 -3.60 5.78 -17.06
CA PRO A 260 -4.39 5.31 -15.94
C PRO A 260 -4.24 6.27 -14.76
N LEU A 261 -5.37 6.65 -14.16
CA LEU A 261 -5.48 7.46 -12.95
C LEU A 261 -5.72 6.58 -11.72
N ILE A 262 -6.62 5.61 -11.86
CA ILE A 262 -6.96 4.63 -10.84
C ILE A 262 -6.85 3.24 -11.47
N THR A 263 -6.13 2.34 -10.78
CA THR A 263 -6.04 0.92 -11.14
C THR A 263 -6.42 0.08 -9.93
N SER A 264 -7.42 -0.77 -10.07
CA SER A 264 -7.89 -1.65 -8.98
C SER A 264 -8.18 -0.92 -7.66
N ASN A 265 -8.90 0.20 -7.74
CA ASN A 265 -9.24 1.10 -6.62
C ASN A 265 -8.06 1.87 -5.96
N LYS A 266 -6.84 1.78 -6.50
CA LYS A 266 -5.69 2.56 -6.03
C LYS A 266 -5.34 3.67 -7.01
N LEU A 267 -4.94 4.83 -6.49
CA LEU A 267 -4.37 5.90 -7.31
C LEU A 267 -3.02 5.46 -7.87
N VAL A 268 -2.81 5.66 -9.17
CA VAL A 268 -1.54 5.30 -9.82
C VAL A 268 -0.37 6.10 -9.25
N ALA A 269 -0.61 7.33 -8.78
CA ALA A 269 0.40 8.12 -8.07
C ALA A 269 0.84 7.46 -6.76
N ASP A 270 -0.10 6.87 -6.01
CA ASP A 270 0.21 6.16 -4.76
C ASP A 270 0.96 4.85 -5.05
N ILE A 271 0.57 4.11 -6.09
CA ILE A 271 1.30 2.92 -6.54
C ILE A 271 2.75 3.28 -6.89
N LYS A 272 2.96 4.34 -7.69
CA LYS A 272 4.31 4.79 -8.06
C LYS A 272 5.11 5.26 -6.86
N LYS A 273 4.46 5.87 -5.87
CA LYS A 273 5.09 6.25 -4.60
C LYS A 273 5.48 5.02 -3.78
N GLU A 274 4.59 4.04 -3.64
CA GLU A 274 4.87 2.73 -3.01
C GLU A 274 6.02 2.00 -3.73
N GLU A 275 6.10 2.08 -5.06
CA GLU A 275 7.18 1.50 -5.88
C GLU A 275 8.50 2.27 -5.79
N ALA A 276 8.46 3.60 -5.68
CA ALA A 276 9.64 4.44 -5.50
C ALA A 276 10.22 4.30 -4.09
N GLU A 277 9.38 4.07 -3.09
CA GLU A 277 9.73 3.68 -1.72
C GLU A 277 10.09 2.18 -1.66
N LYS A 278 10.97 1.69 -2.56
CA LYS A 278 11.48 0.31 -2.53
C LYS A 278 12.07 0.01 -1.15
N LYS A 279 11.25 -0.60 -0.29
CA LYS A 279 11.69 -1.19 0.96
C LYS A 279 12.78 -2.19 0.61
N GLU A 280 13.97 -1.97 1.15
CA GLU A 280 15.07 -2.90 1.03
C GLU A 280 14.57 -4.33 1.32
N ILE A 281 14.79 -5.25 0.38
CA ILE A 281 14.35 -6.64 0.54
C ILE A 281 15.32 -7.32 1.50
N THR A 282 14.93 -7.32 2.78
CA THR A 282 15.67 -7.95 3.88
C THR A 282 15.24 -9.42 4.09
N TYR A 283 15.97 -10.13 4.96
CA TYR A 283 15.61 -11.47 5.45
C TYR A 283 14.14 -11.55 5.85
N TYR A 284 13.70 -10.58 6.64
CA TYR A 284 12.34 -10.52 7.20
C TYR A 284 11.26 -10.16 6.16
N THR A 285 11.65 -9.65 4.99
CA THR A 285 10.70 -9.43 3.89
C THR A 285 10.22 -10.78 3.34
N TYR A 286 11.14 -11.72 3.10
CA TYR A 286 10.80 -13.07 2.63
C TYR A 286 9.99 -13.86 3.65
N THR A 287 10.41 -13.85 4.92
CA THR A 287 9.67 -14.59 5.96
C THR A 287 8.27 -14.03 6.17
N LYS A 288 8.10 -12.70 6.14
CA LYS A 288 6.77 -12.07 6.21
C LYS A 288 5.89 -12.46 5.02
N ASN A 289 6.44 -12.50 3.81
CA ASN A 289 5.68 -12.93 2.63
C ASN A 289 5.27 -14.40 2.74
N ALA A 290 6.19 -15.28 3.14
CA ALA A 290 5.92 -16.69 3.36
C ALA A 290 4.80 -16.91 4.40
N GLU A 291 4.84 -16.18 5.51
CA GLU A 291 3.83 -16.25 6.57
C GLU A 291 2.46 -15.75 6.11
N ASN A 292 2.40 -14.67 5.31
CA ASN A 292 1.15 -14.23 4.70
C ASN A 292 0.55 -15.29 3.77
N TYR A 293 1.39 -16.03 3.05
CA TYR A 293 0.94 -17.18 2.25
C TYR A 293 0.50 -18.36 3.11
N ILE A 294 1.17 -18.65 4.24
CA ILE A 294 0.74 -19.65 5.23
C ILE A 294 -0.64 -19.30 5.79
N LEU A 295 -0.84 -18.04 6.20
CA LEU A 295 -2.13 -17.51 6.68
C LEU A 295 -3.25 -17.61 5.64
N SER A 296 -2.89 -17.66 4.36
CA SER A 296 -3.82 -17.80 3.23
C SER A 296 -3.86 -19.23 2.67
N ARG A 297 -3.23 -20.19 3.36
CA ARG A 297 -3.10 -21.61 2.98
C ARG A 297 -2.47 -21.86 1.60
N GLN A 298 -1.69 -20.91 1.10
CA GLN A 298 -0.95 -21.00 -0.18
C GLN A 298 0.45 -21.57 0.05
N PHE A 299 0.52 -22.83 0.52
CA PHE A 299 1.78 -23.44 0.96
C PHE A 299 2.85 -23.56 -0.13
N GLY A 300 2.45 -23.71 -1.40
CA GLY A 300 3.38 -23.71 -2.53
C GLY A 300 4.14 -22.39 -2.66
N LYS A 301 3.41 -21.27 -2.62
CA LYS A 301 4.03 -19.92 -2.67
C LYS A 301 4.85 -19.63 -1.42
N ALA A 302 4.38 -20.05 -0.24
CA ALA A 302 5.14 -19.91 1.00
C ALA A 302 6.49 -20.65 0.93
N LYS A 303 6.49 -21.88 0.39
CA LYS A 303 7.71 -22.65 0.12
C LYS A 303 8.64 -21.90 -0.85
N ASP A 304 8.11 -21.31 -1.92
CA ASP A 304 8.90 -20.59 -2.90
C ASP A 304 9.59 -19.34 -2.29
N GLU A 305 8.89 -18.61 -1.40
CA GLU A 305 9.50 -17.50 -0.63
C GLU A 305 10.64 -17.99 0.28
N TYR A 306 10.49 -19.13 0.95
CA TYR A 306 11.57 -19.72 1.74
C TYR A 306 12.73 -20.21 0.88
N ASN A 307 12.46 -20.71 -0.33
CA ASN A 307 13.51 -21.08 -1.28
C ASN A 307 14.31 -19.85 -1.73
N LEU A 308 13.64 -18.74 -2.02
CA LEU A 308 14.29 -17.46 -2.34
C LEU A 308 15.13 -16.95 -1.16
N LEU A 309 14.59 -17.05 0.06
CA LEU A 309 15.33 -16.72 1.27
C LEU A 309 16.64 -17.52 1.37
N ALA A 310 16.57 -18.84 1.14
CA ALA A 310 17.73 -19.73 1.21
C ALA A 310 18.78 -19.51 0.12
N GLN A 311 18.38 -18.96 -1.03
CA GLN A 311 19.31 -18.59 -2.09
C GLN A 311 20.08 -17.31 -1.75
N LYS A 312 19.44 -16.39 -1.02
CA LYS A 312 20.00 -15.07 -0.72
C LYS A 312 20.80 -15.04 0.58
N TYR A 313 20.43 -15.84 1.57
CA TYR A 313 21.04 -15.83 2.89
C TYR A 313 21.72 -17.16 3.20
N PRO A 314 23.03 -17.16 3.54
CA PRO A 314 23.75 -18.38 3.87
C PRO A 314 23.34 -18.97 5.24
N VAL A 315 22.85 -18.12 6.14
CA VAL A 315 22.38 -18.50 7.48
C VAL A 315 20.88 -18.24 7.56
N LEU A 316 20.14 -19.21 8.09
CA LEU A 316 18.69 -19.17 8.28
C LEU A 316 18.36 -19.59 9.70
N PHE A 317 17.36 -18.99 10.34
CA PHE A 317 16.90 -19.45 11.66
C PHE A 317 16.17 -20.79 11.55
N ALA A 318 16.34 -21.68 12.54
CA ALA A 318 15.77 -23.03 12.52
C ALA A 318 14.25 -23.04 12.43
N ARG A 319 13.57 -22.03 12.98
CA ARG A 319 12.11 -21.87 12.83
C ARG A 319 11.67 -21.64 11.37
N ASP A 320 12.48 -20.92 10.59
CA ASP A 320 12.15 -20.59 9.21
C ASP A 320 12.37 -21.82 8.32
N ILE A 321 13.43 -22.59 8.62
CA ILE A 321 13.66 -23.94 8.07
C ILE A 321 12.50 -24.87 8.44
N HIS A 322 12.10 -24.91 9.72
CA HIS A 322 10.97 -25.69 10.24
C HIS A 322 9.66 -25.38 9.51
N ASN A 323 9.40 -24.11 9.21
CA ASN A 323 8.24 -23.69 8.41
C ASN A 323 8.38 -24.10 6.95
N ALA A 324 9.58 -23.93 6.36
CA ALA A 324 9.84 -24.31 4.97
C ALA A 324 9.60 -25.80 4.73
N VAL A 325 10.08 -26.67 5.64
CA VAL A 325 9.80 -28.12 5.62
C VAL A 325 8.30 -28.38 5.58
N ARG A 326 7.53 -27.76 6.48
CA ARG A 326 6.07 -27.95 6.57
C ARG A 326 5.34 -27.45 5.33
N CYS A 327 5.74 -26.30 4.79
CA CYS A 327 5.21 -25.78 3.53
C CYS A 327 5.49 -26.74 2.37
N ALA A 328 6.69 -27.32 2.30
CA ALA A 328 7.04 -28.31 1.28
C ALA A 328 6.18 -29.58 1.40
N ILE A 329 5.98 -30.11 2.62
CA ILE A 329 5.11 -31.26 2.88
C ILE A 329 3.67 -30.97 2.45
N LEU A 330 3.11 -29.84 2.88
CA LEU A 330 1.71 -29.48 2.60
C LEU A 330 1.47 -29.13 1.13
N SER A 331 2.50 -28.70 0.41
CA SER A 331 2.47 -28.52 -1.05
C SER A 331 2.84 -29.79 -1.83
N ARG A 332 3.07 -30.92 -1.15
CA ARG A 332 3.44 -32.23 -1.73
C ARG A 332 4.75 -32.23 -2.51
N ASP A 333 5.63 -31.27 -2.24
CA ASP A 333 6.98 -31.22 -2.82
C ASP A 333 7.95 -32.00 -1.91
N LEU A 334 7.96 -33.32 -2.06
CA LEU A 334 8.73 -34.23 -1.20
C LEU A 334 10.23 -34.01 -1.33
N LYS A 335 10.72 -33.67 -2.53
CA LYS A 335 12.13 -33.38 -2.77
C LYS A 335 12.57 -32.15 -1.98
N ALA A 336 11.80 -31.07 -2.05
CA ALA A 336 12.05 -29.89 -1.22
C ALA A 336 11.93 -30.23 0.27
N ALA A 337 10.95 -31.04 0.67
CA ALA A 337 10.77 -31.43 2.07
C ALA A 337 11.99 -32.18 2.63
N PHE A 338 12.55 -33.16 1.89
CA PHE A 338 13.78 -33.84 2.31
C PHE A 338 14.98 -32.89 2.37
N SER A 339 15.16 -32.03 1.37
CA SER A 339 16.26 -31.05 1.37
C SER A 339 16.18 -30.08 2.54
N TRP A 340 14.98 -29.60 2.87
CA TRP A 340 14.77 -28.74 4.03
C TRP A 340 14.91 -29.51 5.36
N SER A 341 14.53 -30.79 5.41
CA SER A 341 14.76 -31.64 6.58
C SER A 341 16.24 -31.88 6.84
N GLU A 342 17.07 -32.04 5.80
CA GLU A 342 18.53 -32.12 5.94
C GLU A 342 19.10 -30.81 6.51
N LYS A 343 18.66 -29.65 6.01
CA LYS A 343 19.04 -28.34 6.59
C LYS A 343 18.62 -28.19 8.05
N LEU A 344 17.45 -28.71 8.40
CA LEU A 344 16.96 -28.69 9.77
C LEU A 344 17.80 -29.61 10.68
N ALA A 345 18.22 -30.78 10.19
CA ALA A 345 19.13 -31.66 10.93
C ALA A 345 20.51 -31.00 11.17
N TYR A 346 21.02 -30.19 10.24
CA TYR A 346 22.25 -29.41 10.44
C TYR A 346 22.14 -28.38 11.59
N LYS A 347 20.92 -27.97 11.96
CA LYS A 347 20.68 -27.13 13.14
C LYS A 347 20.72 -27.89 14.47
N GLY A 348 20.96 -29.20 14.45
CA GLY A 348 20.99 -30.01 15.66
C GLY A 348 19.68 -30.66 16.05
N ILE A 349 18.73 -30.71 15.14
CA ILE A 349 17.44 -31.34 15.39
C ILE A 349 17.60 -32.85 15.39
N ASP A 350 17.21 -33.49 16.51
CA ASP A 350 17.32 -34.93 16.69
C ASP A 350 16.31 -35.70 15.81
N LEU A 351 16.66 -36.91 15.37
CA LEU A 351 15.80 -37.73 14.51
C LEU A 351 14.37 -37.93 15.05
N PRO A 352 14.13 -38.09 16.38
CA PRO A 352 12.79 -38.18 16.94
C PRO A 352 11.85 -37.01 16.62
N TYR A 353 12.38 -35.82 16.31
CA TYR A 353 11.58 -34.68 15.87
C TYR A 353 10.71 -34.98 14.64
N PHE A 354 11.24 -35.79 13.73
CA PHE A 354 10.52 -36.19 12.53
C PHE A 354 9.44 -37.25 12.79
N ASN A 355 9.20 -37.64 14.04
CA ASN A 355 8.03 -38.45 14.43
C ASN A 355 6.74 -37.62 14.51
N ALA A 356 6.82 -36.28 14.46
CA ALA A 356 5.63 -35.44 14.45
C ALA A 356 4.70 -35.80 13.27
N LYS A 357 3.38 -35.73 13.51
CA LYS A 357 2.33 -36.25 12.60
C LYS A 357 2.45 -35.75 11.15
N ILE A 358 2.90 -34.52 10.94
CA ILE A 358 3.07 -33.92 9.60
C ILE A 358 4.08 -34.69 8.74
N PHE A 359 5.05 -35.37 9.34
CA PHE A 359 6.08 -36.15 8.65
C PHE A 359 5.67 -37.56 8.28
N ASN A 360 4.48 -38.03 8.67
CA ASN A 360 4.02 -39.40 8.39
C ASN A 360 4.10 -39.76 6.90
N GLY A 361 3.80 -38.81 6.01
CA GLY A 361 3.94 -39.01 4.57
C GLY A 361 5.39 -39.17 4.12
N LEU A 362 6.32 -38.39 4.67
CA LEU A 362 7.75 -38.50 4.39
C LEU A 362 8.30 -39.84 4.88
N ARG A 363 7.95 -40.26 6.09
CA ARG A 363 8.46 -41.51 6.70
C ARG A 363 8.04 -42.77 5.96
N LYS A 364 6.93 -42.72 5.22
CA LYS A 364 6.46 -43.82 4.35
C LYS A 364 7.10 -43.80 2.96
N ASN A 365 7.80 -42.73 2.59
CA ASN A 365 8.46 -42.62 1.29
C ASN A 365 9.76 -43.44 1.27
N VAL A 366 10.09 -44.04 0.13
CA VAL A 366 11.33 -44.81 -0.07
C VAL A 366 12.60 -44.01 0.22
N GLU A 367 12.61 -42.70 -0.06
CA GLU A 367 13.73 -41.81 0.20
C GLU A 367 13.97 -41.58 1.70
N TRP A 368 13.01 -41.91 2.58
CA TRP A 368 13.18 -41.81 4.03
C TRP A 368 14.38 -42.62 4.52
N LYS A 369 14.60 -43.82 3.96
CA LYS A 369 15.73 -44.66 4.32
C LYS A 369 17.07 -43.97 4.00
N ASN A 370 17.13 -43.25 2.89
CA ASN A 370 18.32 -42.49 2.52
C ASN A 370 18.53 -41.30 3.46
N PHE A 371 17.45 -40.59 3.80
CA PHE A 371 17.50 -39.50 4.78
C PHE A 371 17.95 -40.00 6.16
N SER A 372 17.39 -41.11 6.68
CA SER A 372 17.75 -41.63 8.00
C SER A 372 19.20 -42.13 8.07
N ILE A 373 19.72 -42.71 6.99
CA ILE A 373 21.14 -43.12 6.94
C ILE A 373 22.06 -41.90 6.90
N LYS A 374 21.71 -40.88 6.09
CA LYS A 374 22.48 -39.63 6.04
C LYS A 374 22.41 -38.85 7.35
N TYR A 375 21.30 -38.98 8.08
CA TYR A 375 21.05 -38.24 9.31
C TYR A 375 22.18 -38.40 10.32
N ASP A 376 22.70 -39.61 10.54
CA ASP A 376 23.79 -39.84 11.49
C ASP A 376 25.05 -39.06 11.12
N SER A 377 25.37 -39.02 9.82
CA SER A 377 26.49 -38.22 9.30
C SER A 377 26.25 -36.72 9.48
N ILE A 378 25.02 -36.25 9.21
CA ILE A 378 24.64 -34.84 9.37
C ILE A 378 24.71 -34.43 10.85
N SER A 379 24.14 -35.25 11.74
CA SER A 379 24.12 -35.03 13.18
C SER A 379 25.53 -34.99 13.76
N LYS A 380 26.41 -35.91 13.35
CA LYS A 380 27.82 -35.90 13.75
C LYS A 380 28.54 -34.64 13.27
N ALA A 381 28.31 -34.22 12.02
CA ALA A 381 28.91 -33.01 11.46
C ALA A 381 28.41 -31.73 12.14
N ALA A 382 27.12 -31.67 12.50
CA ALA A 382 26.54 -30.55 13.24
C ALA A 382 27.12 -30.47 14.66
N LYS A 383 27.09 -31.58 15.41
CA LYS A 383 27.60 -31.65 16.79
C LYS A 383 29.08 -31.34 16.91
N ALA A 384 29.89 -31.67 15.91
CA ALA A 384 31.31 -31.35 15.87
C ALA A 384 31.61 -29.84 15.84
N LYS A 385 30.66 -29.00 15.43
CA LYS A 385 30.80 -27.54 15.41
C LYS A 385 30.37 -26.88 16.72
N TRP A 386 29.76 -27.63 17.63
CA TRP A 386 29.17 -27.04 18.83
C TRP A 386 30.21 -26.68 19.88
N ASN A 387 30.05 -25.50 20.45
CA ASN A 387 30.79 -25.05 21.62
C ASN A 387 30.05 -25.53 22.88
N LEU A 388 30.29 -26.80 23.26
CA LEU A 388 29.71 -27.40 24.47
C LEU A 388 30.10 -26.66 25.77
N PRO A 389 31.34 -26.16 25.93
CA PRO A 389 31.69 -25.30 27.06
C PRO A 389 30.82 -24.04 27.17
N LEU A 390 30.63 -23.30 26.07
CA LEU A 390 29.74 -22.14 26.03
C LEU A 390 28.31 -22.49 26.46
N LYS A 391 27.76 -23.60 25.94
CA LYS A 391 26.43 -24.07 26.33
C LYS A 391 26.33 -24.33 27.83
N LYS A 392 27.31 -25.00 28.41
CA LYS A 392 27.37 -25.27 29.86
C LYS A 392 27.47 -23.99 30.69
N GLU A 393 28.26 -23.02 30.24
CA GLU A 393 28.36 -21.72 30.93
C GLU A 393 27.04 -20.94 30.89
N LEU A 394 26.31 -20.98 29.75
CA LEU A 394 24.97 -20.39 29.66
C LEU A 394 23.98 -21.08 30.60
N ASP A 395 23.99 -22.41 30.66
CA ASP A 395 23.13 -23.18 31.57
C ASP A 395 23.43 -22.82 33.03
N ASN A 396 24.70 -22.61 33.39
CA ASN A 396 25.09 -22.16 34.73
C ASN A 396 24.57 -20.75 35.03
N LEU A 397 24.69 -19.81 34.10
CA LEU A 397 24.15 -18.44 34.26
C LEU A 397 22.63 -18.45 34.40
N LEU A 398 21.95 -19.26 33.59
CA LEU A 398 20.52 -19.46 33.67
C LEU A 398 20.10 -20.02 35.04
N ASN A 399 20.78 -21.06 35.53
CA ASN A 399 20.49 -21.63 36.85
C ASN A 399 20.72 -20.63 37.97
N GLU A 400 21.76 -19.80 37.88
CA GLU A 400 22.07 -18.75 38.85
C GLU A 400 20.99 -17.65 38.88
N ASP A 401 20.50 -17.23 37.72
CA ASP A 401 19.38 -16.27 37.60
C ASP A 401 18.07 -16.88 38.12
N GLN A 402 17.72 -18.08 37.68
CA GLN A 402 16.46 -18.74 38.01
C GLN A 402 16.39 -19.21 39.47
N ALA A 403 17.52 -19.39 40.14
CA ALA A 403 17.56 -19.67 41.59
C ALA A 403 16.86 -18.60 42.43
N GLU A 404 16.83 -17.35 41.95
CA GLU A 404 16.20 -16.22 42.64
C GLU A 404 14.91 -15.74 41.96
N TYR A 405 14.81 -15.88 40.64
CA TYR A 405 13.63 -15.51 39.86
C TYR A 405 12.50 -16.55 39.86
N GLY A 406 12.80 -17.82 40.18
CA GLY A 406 11.81 -18.90 40.15
C GLY A 406 10.59 -18.63 41.03
N LEU A 407 9.38 -18.92 40.53
CA LEU A 407 8.11 -18.55 41.16
C LEU A 407 7.99 -19.00 42.63
N GLU A 408 8.45 -20.21 42.95
CA GLU A 408 8.42 -20.76 44.31
C GLU A 408 9.42 -20.10 45.28
N LYS A 409 10.51 -19.53 44.75
CA LYS A 409 11.65 -19.02 45.54
C LYS A 409 11.88 -17.52 45.33
N ARG A 410 10.91 -16.84 44.70
CA ARG A 410 11.06 -15.48 44.19
C ARG A 410 11.52 -14.54 45.30
N LYS A 411 12.70 -13.96 45.13
CA LYS A 411 13.28 -13.04 46.10
C LYS A 411 12.70 -11.63 45.98
N SER A 412 13.06 -10.77 46.92
CA SER A 412 12.65 -9.37 46.92
C SER A 412 13.20 -8.62 45.70
N GLN A 413 12.54 -7.54 45.29
CA GLN A 413 12.92 -6.78 44.09
C GLN A 413 14.38 -6.29 44.10
N LYS A 414 14.90 -5.95 45.29
CA LYS A 414 16.30 -5.55 45.47
C LYS A 414 17.25 -6.68 45.09
N VAL A 415 17.01 -7.87 45.62
CA VAL A 415 17.85 -9.06 45.34
C VAL A 415 17.78 -9.43 43.86
N LEU A 416 16.59 -9.40 43.25
CA LEU A 416 16.43 -9.64 41.81
C LEU A 416 17.23 -8.64 40.96
N TYR A 417 17.25 -7.36 41.34
CA TYR A 417 18.04 -6.34 40.65
C TYR A 417 19.54 -6.63 40.79
N GLU A 418 20.04 -6.88 42.00
CA GLU A 418 21.46 -7.19 42.27
C GLU A 418 21.93 -8.44 41.50
N THR A 419 21.11 -9.48 41.44
CA THR A 419 21.39 -10.66 40.62
C THR A 419 21.36 -10.37 39.13
N THR A 420 20.44 -9.51 38.67
CA THR A 420 20.41 -9.10 37.26
C THR A 420 21.66 -8.32 36.87
N GLU A 421 22.14 -7.38 37.70
CA GLU A 421 23.41 -6.68 37.43
C GLU A 421 24.55 -7.69 37.27
N ARG A 422 24.71 -8.58 38.26
CA ARG A 422 25.80 -9.56 38.32
C ARG A 422 25.75 -10.58 37.18
N VAL A 423 24.58 -11.12 36.85
CA VAL A 423 24.41 -12.10 35.75
C VAL A 423 24.59 -11.41 34.39
N THR A 424 24.13 -10.16 34.25
CA THR A 424 24.33 -9.39 33.01
C THR A 424 25.82 -9.12 32.75
N ASP A 425 26.60 -8.80 33.79
CA ASP A 425 28.06 -8.64 33.65
C ASP A 425 28.72 -9.92 33.13
N LYS A 426 28.41 -11.07 33.76
CA LYS A 426 28.93 -12.37 33.32
C LYS A 426 28.49 -12.72 31.89
N LEU A 427 27.25 -12.41 31.52
CA LEU A 427 26.74 -12.63 30.17
C LEU A 427 27.49 -11.76 29.15
N ILE A 428 27.71 -10.48 29.45
CA ILE A 428 28.48 -9.58 28.58
C ILE A 428 29.90 -10.12 28.38
N ASP A 429 30.56 -10.56 29.43
CA ASP A 429 31.92 -11.11 29.33
C ASP A 429 31.95 -12.40 28.49
N LEU A 430 30.96 -13.27 28.68
CA LEU A 430 30.79 -14.48 27.88
C LEU A 430 30.56 -14.15 26.39
N LEU A 431 29.70 -13.19 26.09
CA LEU A 431 29.40 -12.75 24.73
C LEU A 431 30.59 -12.05 24.07
N LYS A 432 31.41 -11.31 24.82
CA LYS A 432 32.67 -10.74 24.30
C LYS A 432 33.69 -11.82 23.94
N ARG A 433 33.79 -12.88 24.75
CA ARG A 433 34.75 -13.96 24.56
C ARG A 433 34.34 -14.92 23.45
N GLU A 434 33.09 -15.36 23.44
CA GLU A 434 32.61 -16.45 22.58
C GLU A 434 31.69 -15.98 21.43
N GLY A 435 31.25 -14.71 21.45
CA GLY A 435 30.19 -14.18 20.59
C GLY A 435 28.79 -14.67 20.99
N PHE A 436 27.76 -14.33 20.20
CA PHE A 436 26.40 -14.76 20.50
C PHE A 436 26.24 -16.29 20.35
N PRO A 437 25.54 -16.96 21.29
CA PRO A 437 25.29 -18.40 21.24
C PRO A 437 24.16 -18.74 20.24
N SER A 438 24.47 -18.60 18.96
CA SER A 438 23.54 -18.92 17.87
C SER A 438 23.26 -20.42 17.74
N GLU A 439 22.21 -20.77 17.00
CA GLU A 439 21.87 -22.17 16.67
C GLU A 439 23.03 -22.91 15.96
N GLU A 440 23.90 -22.18 15.26
CA GLU A 440 25.10 -22.76 14.63
C GLU A 440 26.17 -23.15 15.66
N LYS A 441 26.23 -22.45 16.80
CA LYS A 441 27.24 -22.65 17.85
C LYS A 441 26.80 -23.61 18.94
N ILE A 442 25.52 -23.63 19.30
CA ILE A 442 25.03 -24.43 20.45
C ILE A 442 23.90 -25.40 20.08
N GLY A 443 23.50 -25.43 18.81
CA GLY A 443 22.36 -26.19 18.32
C GLY A 443 21.01 -25.56 18.66
N SER A 444 19.97 -25.98 17.95
CA SER A 444 18.58 -25.65 18.25
C SER A 444 18.03 -26.55 19.35
N LEU A 445 17.07 -26.02 20.13
CA LEU A 445 16.43 -26.73 21.23
C LEU A 445 15.13 -27.39 20.80
N VAL A 446 14.97 -28.68 21.10
CA VAL A 446 13.73 -29.42 20.93
C VAL A 446 13.30 -29.96 22.29
N ILE A 447 12.03 -29.79 22.64
CA ILE A 447 11.42 -30.37 23.83
C ILE A 447 10.38 -31.42 23.43
N LYS A 448 10.17 -32.41 24.31
CA LYS A 448 9.20 -33.50 24.10
C LYS A 448 9.35 -34.15 22.73
N ASP A 449 10.61 -34.31 22.31
CA ASP A 449 11.10 -34.83 21.03
C ASP A 449 10.66 -34.11 19.76
N THR A 450 9.56 -33.34 19.75
CA THR A 450 8.88 -32.90 18.53
C THR A 450 8.58 -31.40 18.46
N VAL A 451 8.85 -30.65 19.55
CA VAL A 451 8.54 -29.23 19.65
C VAL A 451 9.83 -28.42 19.56
N LEU A 452 10.02 -27.73 18.43
CA LEU A 452 11.12 -26.79 18.25
C LEU A 452 10.87 -25.53 19.09
N ILE A 453 11.84 -25.18 19.93
CA ILE A 453 11.86 -23.95 20.70
C ILE A 453 12.69 -22.92 19.93
N SER A 454 12.03 -21.87 19.44
CA SER A 454 12.67 -20.81 18.64
C SER A 454 13.50 -19.83 19.47
N PHE A 455 13.34 -19.85 20.78
CA PHE A 455 13.99 -18.95 21.71
C PHE A 455 14.46 -19.78 22.91
N PRO A 456 15.76 -20.14 22.95
CA PRO A 456 16.30 -20.95 24.03
C PRO A 456 16.13 -20.28 25.40
N ASP A 457 16.12 -21.08 26.46
CA ASP A 457 15.78 -20.62 27.82
C ASP A 457 16.72 -19.51 28.34
N PHE A 458 18.00 -19.51 27.94
CA PHE A 458 18.95 -18.45 28.34
C PHE A 458 18.54 -17.05 27.83
N ASN A 459 17.64 -16.94 26.84
CA ASN A 459 17.10 -15.63 26.43
C ASN A 459 16.38 -14.90 27.57
N VAL A 460 15.95 -15.62 28.62
CA VAL A 460 15.38 -15.00 29.83
C VAL A 460 16.38 -14.06 30.52
N LEU A 461 17.69 -14.34 30.43
CA LEU A 461 18.74 -13.48 30.98
C LEU A 461 18.70 -12.09 30.33
N ILE A 462 18.52 -12.06 29.00
CA ILE A 462 18.38 -10.82 28.22
C ILE A 462 17.08 -10.10 28.60
N LEU A 463 15.99 -10.85 28.77
CA LEU A 463 14.69 -10.29 29.16
C LEU A 463 14.77 -9.62 30.53
N HIS A 464 15.35 -10.29 31.53
CA HIS A 464 15.53 -9.73 32.87
C HIS A 464 16.41 -8.48 32.84
N ALA A 465 17.52 -8.48 32.09
CA ALA A 465 18.35 -7.30 31.92
C ALA A 465 17.55 -6.10 31.37
N ILE A 466 16.72 -6.31 30.36
CA ILE A 466 15.89 -5.23 29.79
C ILE A 466 14.85 -4.74 30.80
N GLN A 467 14.20 -5.64 31.53
CA GLN A 467 13.17 -5.29 32.51
C GLN A 467 13.72 -4.56 33.75
N LYS A 468 14.98 -4.84 34.12
CA LYS A 468 15.62 -4.27 35.32
C LYS A 468 16.55 -3.11 35.04
N GLU A 469 16.92 -2.90 33.78
CA GLU A 469 17.78 -1.81 33.34
C GLU A 469 19.09 -1.68 34.15
N PRO A 470 19.92 -2.74 34.24
CA PRO A 470 21.19 -2.68 34.94
C PRO A 470 22.14 -1.69 34.26
N LYS A 471 23.14 -1.19 35.00
CA LYS A 471 24.08 -0.15 34.53
C LYS A 471 24.78 -0.48 33.20
N ASN A 472 25.02 -1.76 32.95
CA ASN A 472 25.73 -2.30 31.79
C ASN A 472 24.81 -2.66 30.62
N LEU A 473 23.49 -2.41 30.70
CA LEU A 473 22.52 -2.76 29.64
C LEU A 473 22.92 -2.23 28.26
N LYS A 474 23.49 -1.02 28.19
CA LYS A 474 23.97 -0.44 26.94
C LYS A 474 25.01 -1.33 26.24
N ALA A 475 25.97 -1.84 27.00
CA ALA A 475 27.02 -2.71 26.47
C ALA A 475 26.44 -4.05 26.00
N LEU A 476 25.45 -4.60 26.72
CA LEU A 476 24.72 -5.78 26.25
C LEU A 476 23.99 -5.50 24.93
N ASN A 477 23.27 -4.38 24.82
CA ASN A 477 22.54 -4.02 23.60
C ASN A 477 23.45 -3.84 22.38
N GLU A 478 24.62 -3.23 22.54
CA GLU A 478 25.61 -3.10 21.45
C GLU A 478 26.09 -4.47 20.94
N LEU A 479 26.30 -5.44 21.83
CA LEU A 479 26.64 -6.82 21.46
C LEU A 479 25.47 -7.52 20.74
N LEU A 480 24.24 -7.33 21.23
CA LEU A 480 23.04 -7.91 20.62
C LEU A 480 22.73 -7.31 19.25
N ASP A 481 22.92 -6.02 19.06
CA ASP A 481 22.75 -5.34 17.76
C ASP A 481 23.73 -5.87 16.72
N LYS A 482 25.01 -6.01 17.10
CA LYS A 482 26.03 -6.64 16.24
C LYS A 482 25.63 -8.06 15.85
N SER A 483 25.11 -8.84 16.82
CA SER A 483 24.66 -10.21 16.60
C SER A 483 23.38 -10.27 15.74
N GLY A 484 22.51 -9.26 15.86
CA GLY A 484 21.30 -9.08 15.06
C GLY A 484 21.62 -8.85 13.58
N ASN A 485 22.58 -7.98 13.30
CA ASN A 485 23.05 -7.71 11.93
C ASN A 485 23.68 -8.94 11.27
N ASN A 486 24.30 -9.82 12.06
CA ASN A 486 24.90 -11.06 11.57
C ASN A 486 23.90 -12.24 11.45
N LEU A 487 22.61 -12.02 11.78
CA LEU A 487 21.58 -13.08 11.86
C LEU A 487 21.94 -14.20 12.85
N GLU A 488 22.74 -13.91 13.87
CA GLU A 488 23.01 -14.83 14.99
C GLU A 488 21.92 -14.74 16.06
N TYR A 489 21.35 -13.54 16.21
CA TYR A 489 20.28 -13.21 17.13
C TYR A 489 19.11 -12.61 16.35
N ASP A 490 17.91 -13.14 16.55
CA ASP A 490 16.74 -12.61 15.87
C ASP A 490 16.19 -11.35 16.55
N GLN A 491 16.80 -10.21 16.26
CA GLN A 491 16.43 -8.94 16.87
C GLN A 491 14.98 -8.52 16.56
N LYS A 492 14.42 -8.88 15.38
CA LYS A 492 13.09 -8.40 15.00
C LYS A 492 11.96 -9.17 15.68
N ARG A 493 12.13 -10.46 15.94
CA ARG A 493 11.07 -11.28 16.55
C ARG A 493 11.46 -11.87 17.90
N ASN A 494 12.55 -11.42 18.51
CA ASN A 494 12.84 -11.79 19.89
C ASN A 494 11.70 -11.38 20.83
N PHE A 495 11.54 -12.14 21.91
CA PHE A 495 10.59 -11.94 22.99
C PHE A 495 10.47 -10.48 23.46
N ASN A 496 11.56 -9.72 23.39
CA ASN A 496 11.63 -8.31 23.79
C ASN A 496 10.69 -7.39 22.98
N ASN A 497 10.42 -7.70 21.71
CA ASN A 497 9.48 -6.93 20.86
C ASN A 497 8.01 -7.38 21.04
N THR A 498 7.78 -8.48 21.76
CA THR A 498 6.47 -9.09 22.01
C THR A 498 5.98 -8.92 23.44
N ILE A 499 6.72 -8.19 24.29
CA ILE A 499 6.21 -7.81 25.61
C ILE A 499 5.10 -6.79 25.33
N GLY A 500 3.84 -7.21 25.41
CA GLY A 500 2.68 -6.48 24.89
C GLY A 500 2.33 -5.14 25.57
N TYR A 501 3.32 -4.41 26.06
CA TYR A 501 3.25 -2.98 26.36
C TYR A 501 2.74 -2.23 25.13
N GLY A 502 1.60 -1.55 25.31
CA GLY A 502 0.93 -0.84 24.22
C GLY A 502 0.17 -1.73 23.23
N SER A 503 0.02 -3.04 23.50
CA SER A 503 -0.84 -3.89 22.68
C SER A 503 -2.30 -3.45 22.78
N CYS A 504 -2.96 -3.31 21.63
CA CYS A 504 -4.39 -3.13 21.54
C CYS A 504 -5.17 -4.43 21.79
N PHE A 505 -4.52 -5.59 21.64
CA PHE A 505 -5.15 -6.89 21.75
C PHE A 505 -4.83 -7.57 23.08
N ARG A 506 -5.87 -8.08 23.73
CA ARG A 506 -5.77 -8.84 24.98
C ARG A 506 -6.49 -10.17 24.86
N ILE A 507 -5.97 -11.19 25.50
CA ILE A 507 -6.56 -12.52 25.58
C ILE A 507 -6.94 -12.77 27.02
N TYR A 508 -8.23 -12.96 27.25
CA TYR A 508 -8.79 -13.17 28.58
C TYR A 508 -9.87 -14.25 28.51
N LYS A 509 -9.79 -15.28 29.38
CA LYS A 509 -10.66 -16.48 29.36
C LYS A 509 -10.80 -17.12 27.96
N GLY A 510 -9.70 -17.14 27.21
CA GLY A 510 -9.63 -17.69 25.85
C GLY A 510 -10.38 -16.88 24.79
N ASN A 511 -10.81 -15.65 25.10
CA ASN A 511 -11.39 -14.69 24.16
C ASN A 511 -10.34 -13.65 23.74
N LEU A 512 -10.35 -13.27 22.48
CA LEU A 512 -9.60 -12.12 21.96
C LEU A 512 -10.43 -10.85 22.10
N TYR A 513 -9.85 -9.84 22.72
CA TYR A 513 -10.41 -8.52 22.92
C TYR A 513 -9.56 -7.46 22.23
N ASN A 514 -10.20 -6.38 21.75
CA ASN A 514 -9.55 -5.17 21.27
C ASN A 514 -9.88 -4.00 22.20
N SER A 515 -8.89 -3.20 22.58
CA SER A 515 -9.11 -2.02 23.43
C SER A 515 -9.99 -0.99 22.73
N LYS A 516 -10.99 -0.45 23.42
CA LYS A 516 -11.85 0.64 22.91
C LYS A 516 -11.05 1.92 22.64
N ALA A 517 -9.91 2.10 23.29
CA ALA A 517 -9.01 3.23 23.07
C ALA A 517 -8.21 3.12 21.75
N CYS A 518 -8.16 1.94 21.13
CA CYS A 518 -7.46 1.74 19.87
C CYS A 518 -8.37 2.00 18.67
N SER A 519 -7.94 2.89 17.77
CA SER A 519 -8.76 3.43 16.68
C SER A 519 -8.85 2.53 15.43
N GLN A 520 -8.31 1.31 15.44
CA GLN A 520 -8.30 0.44 14.25
C GLN A 520 -8.46 -1.05 14.57
N ASN A 521 -9.35 -1.71 13.82
CA ASN A 521 -9.34 -3.18 13.69
C ASN A 521 -8.24 -3.58 12.69
N ASN A 522 -7.06 -3.94 13.19
CA ASN A 522 -6.01 -4.54 12.36
C ASN A 522 -6.38 -6.00 12.04
N SER A 523 -7.08 -6.20 10.93
CA SER A 523 -7.59 -7.52 10.51
C SER A 523 -6.47 -8.55 10.27
N LEU A 524 -5.27 -8.11 9.87
CA LEU A 524 -4.12 -9.00 9.70
C LEU A 524 -3.60 -9.49 11.05
N GLU A 525 -3.53 -8.60 12.04
CA GLU A 525 -3.11 -8.95 13.40
C GLU A 525 -4.07 -9.96 14.03
N VAL A 526 -5.39 -9.71 13.93
CA VAL A 526 -6.42 -10.63 14.41
C VAL A 526 -6.26 -12.02 13.76
N ARG A 527 -5.99 -12.07 12.45
CA ARG A 527 -5.74 -13.34 11.74
C ARG A 527 -4.49 -14.05 12.25
N LYS A 528 -3.40 -13.32 12.50
CA LYS A 528 -2.15 -13.88 13.04
C LYS A 528 -2.36 -14.45 14.45
N ILE A 529 -3.00 -13.68 15.33
CA ILE A 529 -3.32 -14.10 16.69
C ILE A 529 -4.22 -15.34 16.63
N SER A 530 -5.34 -15.27 15.90
CA SER A 530 -6.26 -16.40 15.74
C SER A 530 -5.57 -17.65 15.20
N PHE A 531 -4.67 -17.49 14.24
CA PHE A 531 -3.91 -18.62 13.70
C PHE A 531 -3.04 -19.30 14.76
N LYS A 532 -2.45 -18.57 15.71
CA LYS A 532 -1.66 -19.18 16.80
C LYS A 532 -2.44 -20.27 17.55
N PHE A 533 -3.72 -20.01 17.80
CA PHE A 533 -4.63 -20.90 18.52
C PHE A 533 -5.21 -22.00 17.63
N ASN A 534 -5.19 -21.80 16.32
CA ASN A 534 -5.63 -22.78 15.32
C ASN A 534 -4.50 -23.09 14.33
N ASN A 535 -3.40 -23.60 14.86
CA ASN A 535 -2.18 -23.92 14.11
C ASN A 535 -1.99 -25.44 14.00
N PRO A 536 -2.82 -26.15 13.19
CA PRO A 536 -2.87 -27.62 13.18
C PRO A 536 -1.57 -28.27 12.68
N ASN A 537 -0.70 -27.49 12.02
CA ASN A 537 0.56 -27.95 11.44
C ASN A 537 1.78 -27.48 12.24
N GLY A 538 1.58 -26.76 13.35
CA GLY A 538 2.66 -26.31 14.22
C GLY A 538 3.67 -25.38 13.55
N PHE A 539 3.24 -24.47 12.67
CA PHE A 539 4.10 -23.42 12.11
C PHE A 539 4.58 -22.46 13.21
N ILE A 540 5.78 -21.92 13.13
CA ILE A 540 6.31 -20.94 14.11
C ILE A 540 6.49 -19.61 13.39
N MET A 541 5.60 -18.66 13.60
CA MET A 541 5.58 -17.39 12.88
C MET A 541 5.37 -16.21 13.82
N ASP A 542 5.51 -15.00 13.30
CA ASP A 542 5.07 -13.80 14.02
C ASP A 542 3.54 -13.79 14.14
N TYR A 543 3.04 -14.06 15.34
CA TYR A 543 1.62 -14.11 15.67
C TYR A 543 1.02 -12.75 16.03
N GLY A 544 1.80 -11.66 15.92
CA GLY A 544 1.37 -10.33 16.30
C GLY A 544 1.55 -10.02 17.79
N ASN A 545 1.23 -8.78 18.14
CA ASN A 545 1.33 -8.22 19.47
C ASN A 545 0.01 -8.38 20.23
N TYR A 546 0.05 -9.10 21.35
CA TYR A 546 -1.09 -9.29 22.24
C TYR A 546 -0.62 -9.61 23.66
N VAL A 547 -1.47 -9.34 24.65
CA VAL A 547 -1.22 -9.70 26.06
C VAL A 547 -2.16 -10.83 26.46
N ILE A 548 -1.65 -11.84 27.16
CA ILE A 548 -2.48 -12.86 27.82
C ILE A 548 -2.61 -12.47 29.27
N GLU A 549 -3.84 -12.46 29.75
CA GLU A 549 -4.20 -11.95 31.06
C GLU A 549 -4.58 -13.12 31.95
N ALA A 550 -3.88 -13.23 33.07
CA ALA A 550 -4.14 -14.27 34.06
C ALA A 550 -5.54 -14.09 34.64
N ASN A 551 -6.24 -15.20 34.90
CA ASN A 551 -7.53 -15.12 35.56
C ASN A 551 -7.32 -14.83 37.05
N ASP A 552 -7.69 -13.65 37.51
CA ASP A 552 -7.75 -13.38 38.94
C ASP A 552 -9.01 -14.03 39.53
N SER A 553 -8.82 -15.17 40.19
CA SER A 553 -9.90 -15.94 40.80
C SER A 553 -10.51 -15.27 42.04
N LYS A 554 -9.90 -14.19 42.57
CA LYS A 554 -10.36 -13.55 43.82
C LYS A 554 -11.54 -12.62 43.60
N ASP A 555 -11.63 -11.96 42.46
CA ASP A 555 -12.77 -11.11 42.08
C ASP A 555 -13.06 -11.20 40.57
N PRO A 556 -13.60 -12.34 40.10
CA PRO A 556 -13.83 -12.58 38.68
C PRO A 556 -14.84 -11.60 38.07
N LYS A 557 -15.78 -11.09 38.88
CA LYS A 557 -16.82 -10.18 38.42
C LYS A 557 -16.24 -8.81 38.09
N ALA A 558 -15.39 -8.24 38.96
CA ALA A 558 -14.76 -6.95 38.70
C ALA A 558 -13.90 -6.99 37.43
N VAL A 559 -13.16 -8.08 37.20
CA VAL A 559 -12.35 -8.25 35.99
C VAL A 559 -13.24 -8.38 34.75
N ASP A 560 -14.30 -9.19 34.80
CA ASP A 560 -15.25 -9.33 33.68
C ASP A 560 -15.92 -7.99 33.33
N ASP A 561 -16.33 -7.23 34.35
CA ASP A 561 -16.91 -5.89 34.20
C ASP A 561 -15.88 -4.91 33.59
N TYR A 562 -14.63 -4.92 34.05
CA TYR A 562 -13.53 -4.14 33.47
C TYR A 562 -13.35 -4.43 31.97
N TYR A 563 -13.35 -5.71 31.56
CA TYR A 563 -13.22 -6.09 30.16
C TYR A 563 -14.41 -5.63 29.31
N ARG A 564 -15.64 -5.78 29.82
CA ARG A 564 -16.85 -5.30 29.15
C ARG A 564 -16.81 -3.78 28.93
N ASP A 565 -16.30 -3.04 29.91
CA ASP A 565 -16.33 -1.58 29.89
C ASP A 565 -15.19 -0.99 29.04
N ASN A 566 -14.02 -1.65 29.00
CA ASN A 566 -12.82 -1.09 28.35
C ASN A 566 -12.47 -1.76 27.00
N TYR A 567 -13.05 -2.92 26.68
CA TYR A 567 -12.67 -3.70 25.51
C TYR A 567 -13.89 -4.15 24.69
N ILE A 568 -13.62 -4.49 23.44
CA ILE A 568 -14.57 -5.06 22.48
C ILE A 568 -14.17 -6.50 22.24
N LEU A 569 -15.10 -7.43 22.46
CA LEU A 569 -14.90 -8.84 22.10
C LEU A 569 -14.72 -8.95 20.58
N VAL A 570 -13.60 -9.51 20.15
CA VAL A 570 -13.31 -9.78 18.74
C VAL A 570 -13.80 -11.18 18.38
N MET A 571 -13.35 -12.20 19.11
CA MET A 571 -13.74 -13.59 18.89
C MET A 571 -13.32 -14.51 20.05
N LYS A 572 -13.93 -15.70 20.15
CA LYS A 572 -13.43 -16.81 20.97
C LYS A 572 -12.25 -17.48 20.26
N LEU A 573 -11.13 -17.69 20.97
CA LEU A 573 -9.92 -18.35 20.46
C LEU A 573 -9.82 -19.82 20.91
N THR A 574 -10.11 -20.09 22.18
CA THR A 574 -10.05 -21.44 22.77
C THR A 574 -10.95 -21.54 24.00
N ASP A 575 -11.50 -22.74 24.23
CA ASP A 575 -12.19 -23.08 25.48
C ASP A 575 -11.21 -23.54 26.57
N ASP A 576 -10.05 -24.08 26.19
CA ASP A 576 -8.97 -24.49 27.10
C ASP A 576 -8.04 -23.31 27.40
N TRP A 577 -8.54 -22.34 28.17
CA TRP A 577 -7.77 -21.14 28.52
C TRP A 577 -6.94 -21.31 29.79
N GLU A 578 -7.26 -22.29 30.63
CA GLU A 578 -6.46 -22.68 31.81
C GLU A 578 -5.06 -23.18 31.44
N PHE A 579 -4.84 -23.55 30.17
CA PHE A 579 -3.51 -23.90 29.66
C PHE A 579 -2.46 -22.84 30.01
N TYR A 580 -2.82 -21.55 30.01
CA TYR A 580 -1.90 -20.45 30.32
C TYR A 580 -1.55 -20.31 31.80
N GLU A 581 -2.21 -21.06 32.68
CA GLU A 581 -1.99 -21.02 34.12
C GLU A 581 -1.19 -22.23 34.63
N LYS A 582 -0.99 -23.23 33.76
CA LYS A 582 -0.32 -24.51 34.08
C LYS A 582 1.17 -24.52 33.73
N TYR A 583 1.68 -23.46 33.10
CA TYR A 583 3.07 -23.27 32.67
C TYR A 583 3.50 -21.83 32.93
#